data_AF-A0A1Y5JUB1-F1
#
_entry.id   AF-A0A1Y5JUB1-F1
#
_cell.length_a   1.000
_cell.length_b   1.000
_cell.length_c   1.000
_cell.angle_alpha   90.00
_cell.angle_beta   90.00
_cell.angle_gamma   90.00
#
_symmetry.space_group_name_H-M   'P 1'
#
loop_
_entity.id
_entity.type
_entity.pdbx_description
1 polymer ?
#
loop_
_entity_poly.entity_id
_entity_poly.type
_entity_poly.pdbx_seq_one_letter_code
_entity_poly.pdbx_strand_id
1 'polypeptide(L)'
;MQRVFTHEELISTPQGGEFTSYPSDGACENTRGQVFTKPGTYTFRYSATDLIDDAPQYDFVVKVDPIAEATGVRLRSLNDDNESLWQPLPYENIPPFANDFYASGKPFLEEGFVRWSITAVDADYTIENLQVRHINGDLDSLTPRFENLKDKQVIAQGGSVEFKTILPAVPCIRNEEASEGFHFSFNIKEIPEITFVYETWRTANKSSLLNEWTECEVQE
;
A
#
# COMPACT_ATOMS: atom_id res chain seq x y z
N MET A 1 -3.56 21.96 -23.24
CA MET A 1 -3.57 21.65 -21.80
C MET A 1 -2.42 22.42 -21.19
N GLN A 2 -2.71 23.36 -20.28
CA GLN A 2 -1.69 24.23 -19.69
C GLN A 2 -1.02 23.46 -18.54
N ARG A 3 0.30 23.51 -18.47
CA ARG A 3 1.08 22.70 -17.53
C ARG A 3 1.17 23.45 -16.20
N VAL A 4 0.60 22.87 -15.14
CA VAL A 4 0.69 23.41 -13.78
C VAL A 4 1.93 22.81 -13.11
N PHE A 5 2.70 23.64 -12.43
CA PHE A 5 3.84 23.25 -11.61
C PHE A 5 3.47 23.39 -10.14
N THR A 6 3.83 22.40 -9.34
CA THR A 6 3.59 22.38 -7.89
C THR A 6 4.91 22.26 -7.16
N HIS A 7 5.05 22.95 -6.03
CA HIS A 7 6.20 22.85 -5.15
C HIS A 7 5.73 22.74 -3.69
N GLU A 8 6.31 21.78 -2.97
CA GLU A 8 6.13 21.56 -1.54
C GLU A 8 7.44 21.94 -0.81
N GLU A 9 7.32 22.74 0.24
CA GLU A 9 8.43 23.15 1.09
C GLU A 9 8.09 22.88 2.57
N LEU A 10 9.02 22.28 3.32
CA LEU A 10 8.90 22.13 4.77
C LEU A 10 9.35 23.43 5.45
N ILE A 11 8.40 24.17 6.02
CA ILE A 11 8.62 25.52 6.58
C ILE A 11 9.05 25.47 8.04
N SER A 12 8.54 24.53 8.81
CA SER A 12 8.87 24.40 10.23
C SER A 12 8.80 22.96 10.71
N THR A 13 9.69 22.61 11.64
CA THR A 13 9.71 21.33 12.34
C THR A 13 9.66 21.54 13.85
N PRO A 14 9.24 20.52 14.62
CA PRO A 14 9.45 20.53 16.07
C PRO A 14 10.95 20.52 16.40
N GLN A 15 11.30 20.93 17.61
CA GLN A 15 12.71 21.04 18.03
C GLN A 15 13.46 19.71 17.88
N GLY A 16 14.52 19.71 17.06
CA GLY A 16 15.32 18.52 16.77
C GLY A 16 14.60 17.46 15.92
N GLY A 17 13.46 17.82 15.31
CA GLY A 17 12.71 16.99 14.38
C GLY A 17 13.02 17.34 12.93
N GLU A 18 12.92 16.33 12.08
CA GLU A 18 13.15 16.36 10.64
C GLU A 18 12.04 15.57 9.94
N PHE A 19 11.84 15.87 8.66
CA PHE A 19 11.08 15.05 7.72
C PHE A 19 12.06 14.53 6.66
N THR A 20 12.40 13.24 6.70
CA THR A 20 13.52 12.69 5.93
C THR A 20 13.26 11.27 5.45
N SER A 21 13.85 10.90 4.32
CA SER A 21 13.88 9.52 3.81
C SER A 21 15.01 8.68 4.42
N TYR A 22 15.90 9.31 5.20
CA TYR A 22 17.08 8.67 5.80
C TYR A 22 17.18 9.04 7.29
N PRO A 23 16.24 8.56 8.13
CA PRO A 23 16.33 8.79 9.56
C PRO A 23 17.55 8.08 10.14
N SER A 24 18.12 8.64 11.21
CA SER A 24 19.08 7.90 12.02
C SER A 24 18.37 6.76 12.76
N ASP A 25 19.08 5.65 13.03
CA ASP A 25 18.51 4.47 13.69
C ASP A 25 17.82 4.81 15.02
N GLY A 26 18.39 5.76 15.79
CA GLY A 26 17.81 6.23 17.06
C GLY A 26 16.59 7.13 16.92
N ALA A 27 16.27 7.58 15.70
CA ALA A 27 15.08 8.37 15.41
C ALA A 27 13.91 7.48 14.95
N CYS A 28 14.17 6.51 14.07
CA CYS A 28 13.17 5.57 13.56
C CYS A 28 13.87 4.26 13.13
N GLU A 29 13.83 3.22 13.97
CA GLU A 29 14.38 1.91 13.60
C GLU A 29 13.64 1.30 12.41
N ASN A 30 14.39 0.76 11.44
CA ASN A 30 13.87 -0.06 10.33
C ASN A 30 12.72 0.62 9.57
N THR A 31 12.95 1.82 9.03
CA THR A 31 11.96 2.51 8.19
C THR A 31 12.54 2.82 6.81
N ARG A 32 11.82 2.41 5.75
CA ARG A 32 12.14 2.75 4.35
C ARG A 32 11.09 3.71 3.80
N GLY A 33 11.26 5.02 3.99
CA GLY A 33 10.29 6.02 3.52
C GLY A 33 10.52 7.38 4.14
N GLN A 34 9.75 8.39 3.72
CA GLN A 34 9.75 9.69 4.38
C GLN A 34 9.11 9.54 5.77
N VAL A 35 9.84 9.94 6.82
CA VAL A 35 9.39 9.84 8.21
C VAL A 35 9.47 11.16 8.94
N PHE A 36 8.57 11.35 9.91
CA PHE A 36 8.62 12.41 10.91
C PHE A 36 9.42 11.91 12.11
N THR A 37 10.63 12.45 12.32
CA THR A 37 11.56 11.89 13.31
C THR A 37 11.24 12.23 14.76
N LYS A 38 10.36 13.21 15.00
CA LYS A 38 9.94 13.63 16.35
C LYS A 38 8.45 13.96 16.39
N PRO A 39 7.77 13.71 17.53
CA PRO A 39 6.45 14.25 17.77
C PRO A 39 6.46 15.78 17.75
N GLY A 40 5.33 16.37 17.36
CA GLY A 40 5.12 17.81 17.33
C GLY A 40 4.47 18.26 16.03
N THR A 41 4.64 19.55 15.73
CA THR A 41 3.96 20.20 14.60
C THR A 41 4.93 20.45 13.46
N TYR A 42 4.63 19.89 12.30
CA TYR A 42 5.31 20.13 11.04
C TYR A 42 4.41 21.01 10.17
N THR A 43 4.97 22.05 9.57
CA THR A 43 4.24 22.93 8.65
C THR A 43 4.86 22.84 7.28
N PHE A 44 4.04 22.52 6.30
CA PHE A 44 4.43 22.46 4.91
C PHE A 44 3.68 23.52 4.12
N ARG A 45 4.34 24.09 3.12
CA ARG A 45 3.78 25.07 2.22
C ARG A 45 3.68 24.49 0.82
N TYR A 46 2.47 24.50 0.29
CA TYR A 46 2.21 24.24 -1.12
C TYR A 46 2.12 25.54 -1.89
N SER A 47 2.79 25.55 -3.04
CA SER A 47 2.66 26.58 -4.06
C SER A 47 2.37 25.92 -5.40
N ALA A 48 1.55 26.59 -6.22
CA ALA A 48 1.21 26.16 -7.56
C ALA A 48 1.26 27.34 -8.52
N THR A 49 1.81 27.13 -9.71
CA THR A 49 1.96 28.17 -10.74
C THR A 49 1.77 27.56 -12.12
N ASP A 50 1.21 28.31 -13.05
CA ASP A 50 1.17 27.97 -14.47
C ASP A 50 2.22 28.75 -15.30
N LEU A 51 3.16 29.42 -14.60
CA LEU A 51 4.17 30.34 -15.13
C LEU A 51 3.63 31.69 -15.61
N ILE A 52 2.31 31.92 -15.51
CA ILE A 52 1.67 33.21 -15.80
C ILE A 52 1.17 33.81 -14.48
N ASP A 53 0.41 33.03 -13.71
CA ASP A 53 -0.12 33.42 -12.40
C ASP A 53 0.20 32.35 -11.34
N ASP A 54 0.50 32.82 -10.13
CA ASP A 54 0.70 31.97 -8.97
C ASP A 54 -0.61 31.83 -8.18
N ALA A 55 -0.95 30.61 -7.82
CA ALA A 55 -2.03 30.36 -6.87
C ALA A 55 -1.60 30.85 -5.47
N PRO A 56 -2.57 31.26 -4.62
CA PRO A 56 -2.27 31.55 -3.22
C PRO A 56 -1.55 30.37 -2.56
N GLN A 57 -0.49 30.68 -1.81
CA GLN A 57 0.21 29.67 -1.02
C GLN A 57 -0.74 29.08 0.03
N TYR A 58 -0.63 27.77 0.21
CA TYR A 58 -1.43 27.04 1.18
C TYR A 58 -0.50 26.33 2.16
N ASP A 59 -0.57 26.73 3.43
CA ASP A 59 0.16 26.08 4.51
C ASP A 59 -0.76 25.02 5.12
N PHE A 60 -0.30 23.78 5.16
CA PHE A 60 -0.96 22.72 5.90
C PHE A 60 -0.07 22.23 7.03
N VAL A 61 -0.73 21.86 8.12
CA VAL A 61 -0.09 21.53 9.38
C VAL A 61 -0.30 20.04 9.64
N VAL A 62 0.81 19.33 9.77
CA VAL A 62 0.83 17.93 10.19
C VAL A 62 1.19 17.88 11.67
N LYS A 63 0.30 17.31 12.48
CA LYS A 63 0.55 17.06 13.90
C LYS A 63 0.90 15.59 14.07
N VAL A 64 2.07 15.35 14.65
CA VAL A 64 2.59 14.01 14.91
C VAL A 64 2.57 13.79 16.41
N ASP A 65 1.72 12.90 16.88
CA ASP A 65 1.62 12.59 18.30
C ASP A 65 2.77 11.66 18.74
N PRO A 66 3.12 11.66 20.04
CA PRO A 66 4.07 10.71 20.59
C PRO A 66 3.64 9.27 20.33
N ILE A 67 4.59 8.38 20.02
CA ILE A 67 4.29 6.96 19.78
C ILE A 67 3.64 6.28 21.00
N ALA A 68 3.90 6.79 22.21
CA ALA A 68 3.29 6.32 23.46
C ALA A 68 1.80 6.68 23.57
N GLU A 69 1.33 7.65 22.77
CA GLU A 69 -0.07 8.08 22.67
C GLU A 69 -0.74 7.52 21.42
N ALA A 70 -0.05 6.64 20.66
CA ALA A 70 -0.63 5.99 19.50
C ALA A 70 -1.85 5.15 19.92
N THR A 71 -2.93 5.28 19.16
CA THR A 71 -4.19 4.54 19.34
C THR A 71 -4.53 3.77 18.06
N GLY A 72 -5.43 2.81 18.17
CA GLY A 72 -5.88 2.01 17.04
C GLY A 72 -4.95 0.84 16.71
N VAL A 73 -4.83 0.61 15.41
CA VAL A 73 -4.00 -0.44 14.83
C VAL A 73 -2.82 0.16 14.07
N ARG A 74 -1.75 -0.61 13.90
CA ARG A 74 -0.61 -0.23 13.07
C ARG A 74 -0.30 -1.31 12.05
N LEU A 75 -0.10 -0.91 10.80
CA LEU A 75 0.17 -1.81 9.68
C LEU A 75 1.64 -1.74 9.27
N ARG A 76 2.24 -2.89 8.98
CA ARG A 76 3.54 -3.00 8.31
C ARG A 76 3.46 -3.93 7.12
N SER A 77 4.20 -3.61 6.06
CA SER A 77 4.64 -4.60 5.07
C SER A 77 5.98 -5.20 5.49
N LEU A 78 6.17 -6.50 5.28
CA LEU A 78 7.38 -7.23 5.63
C LEU A 78 8.04 -7.77 4.35
N ASN A 79 9.37 -7.69 4.26
CA ASN A 79 10.12 -8.38 3.20
C ASN A 79 10.75 -9.69 3.72
N ASP A 80 11.42 -10.41 2.82
CA ASP A 80 12.04 -11.71 3.14
C ASP A 80 13.23 -11.58 4.09
N ASP A 81 13.86 -10.41 4.15
CA ASP A 81 14.92 -10.08 5.10
C ASP A 81 14.37 -9.69 6.50
N ASN A 82 13.06 -9.83 6.73
CA ASN A 82 12.32 -9.37 7.91
C ASN A 82 12.48 -7.86 8.20
N GLU A 83 12.93 -7.07 7.23
CA GLU A 83 12.77 -5.63 7.30
C GLU A 83 11.29 -5.29 7.17
N SER A 84 10.86 -4.25 7.88
CA SER A 84 9.48 -3.83 7.90
C SER A 84 9.34 -2.39 7.44
N LEU A 85 8.31 -2.08 6.67
CA LEU A 85 7.92 -0.69 6.40
C LEU A 85 6.57 -0.42 7.04
N TRP A 86 6.51 0.58 7.91
CA TRP A 86 5.26 1.10 8.45
C TRP A 86 4.45 1.74 7.34
N GLN A 87 3.15 1.42 7.32
CA GLN A 87 2.21 1.94 6.35
C GLN A 87 1.19 2.84 7.07
N PRO A 88 0.82 3.98 6.48
CA PRO A 88 -0.26 4.79 7.02
C PRO A 88 -1.58 4.02 6.97
N LEU A 89 -2.46 4.29 7.94
CA LEU A 89 -3.83 3.81 7.95
C LEU A 89 -4.79 5.02 7.91
N PRO A 90 -5.89 4.98 7.13
CA PRO A 90 -6.28 3.91 6.21
C PRO A 90 -5.24 3.68 5.11
N TYR A 91 -5.01 2.42 4.76
CA TYR A 91 -4.04 2.03 3.75
C TYR A 91 -4.79 1.77 2.45
N GLU A 92 -4.43 2.51 1.41
CA GLU A 92 -4.95 2.31 0.08
C GLU A 92 -3.81 2.29 -0.93
N ASN A 93 -3.67 1.16 -1.62
CA ASN A 93 -2.82 1.02 -2.78
C ASN A 93 -3.68 0.57 -3.96
N ILE A 94 -4.22 1.52 -4.70
CA ILE A 94 -4.95 1.29 -5.95
C ILE A 94 -4.14 1.94 -7.08
N PRO A 95 -3.43 1.15 -7.90
CA PRO A 95 -2.68 1.70 -9.02
C PRO A 95 -3.60 2.50 -9.97
N PRO A 96 -3.20 3.71 -10.40
CA PRO A 96 -4.05 4.57 -11.24
C PRO A 96 -4.34 3.98 -12.63
N PHE A 97 -3.52 3.02 -13.07
CA PHE A 97 -3.68 2.28 -14.32
C PHE A 97 -3.35 0.81 -14.10
N ALA A 98 -4.03 -0.08 -14.81
CA ALA A 98 -3.93 -1.53 -14.67
C ALA A 98 -2.53 -2.15 -14.99
N ASN A 99 -1.60 -1.41 -15.60
CA ASN A 99 -0.64 -2.07 -16.50
C ASN A 99 0.84 -1.63 -16.44
N ASP A 100 1.22 -0.34 -16.47
CA ASP A 100 2.50 -0.05 -17.13
C ASP A 100 3.80 -0.08 -16.30
N PHE A 101 3.77 -0.02 -14.96
CA PHE A 101 5.03 0.16 -14.22
C PHE A 101 5.86 -1.13 -14.03
N TYR A 102 5.24 -2.32 -14.08
CA TYR A 102 5.89 -3.59 -13.75
C TYR A 102 5.48 -4.77 -14.67
N ALA A 103 5.21 -4.49 -15.94
CA ALA A 103 4.91 -5.55 -16.91
C ALA A 103 6.07 -6.54 -17.08
N SER A 104 5.78 -7.84 -16.99
CA SER A 104 6.77 -8.91 -17.07
C SER A 104 6.88 -9.48 -18.48
N GLY A 105 8.09 -9.78 -18.95
CA GLY A 105 8.29 -10.56 -20.18
C GLY A 105 7.98 -12.05 -20.02
N LYS A 106 7.82 -12.55 -18.80
CA LYS A 106 7.60 -13.97 -18.49
C LYS A 106 6.31 -14.20 -17.69
N PRO A 107 5.62 -15.33 -17.88
CA PRO A 107 4.46 -15.68 -17.08
C PRO A 107 4.80 -15.90 -15.60
N PHE A 108 3.81 -15.72 -14.73
CA PHE A 108 3.95 -16.00 -13.31
C PHE A 108 3.52 -17.42 -13.01
N LEU A 109 4.46 -18.36 -13.02
CA LEU A 109 4.19 -19.79 -12.88
C LEU A 109 3.90 -20.24 -11.45
N GLU A 110 4.24 -19.40 -10.47
CA GLU A 110 4.07 -19.68 -9.05
C GLU A 110 3.16 -18.63 -8.38
N GLU A 111 2.59 -19.02 -7.24
CA GLU A 111 1.92 -18.06 -6.38
C GLU A 111 2.92 -17.03 -5.87
N GLY A 112 2.51 -15.77 -5.87
CA GLY A 112 3.25 -14.70 -5.22
C GLY A 112 2.58 -14.32 -3.92
N PHE A 113 3.27 -13.55 -3.08
CA PHE A 113 2.65 -13.01 -1.89
C PHE A 113 3.29 -11.68 -1.50
N VAL A 114 2.55 -10.90 -0.71
CA VAL A 114 3.08 -9.81 0.09
C VAL A 114 2.78 -10.13 1.55
N ARG A 115 3.79 -9.96 2.42
CA ARG A 115 3.66 -10.21 3.87
C ARG A 115 3.30 -8.91 4.57
N TRP A 116 2.41 -9.03 5.55
CA TRP A 116 1.89 -7.92 6.32
C TRP A 116 1.87 -8.28 7.81
N SER A 117 1.88 -7.26 8.67
CA SER A 117 1.62 -7.40 10.09
C SER A 117 0.72 -6.26 10.54
N ILE A 118 -0.35 -6.58 11.27
CA ILE A 118 -1.23 -5.61 11.91
C ILE A 118 -1.19 -5.79 13.43
N THR A 119 -0.88 -4.71 14.14
CA THR A 119 -0.73 -4.70 15.60
C THR A 119 -1.83 -3.85 16.23
N ALA A 120 -2.50 -4.37 17.26
CA ALA A 120 -3.44 -3.64 18.08
C ALA A 120 -2.70 -2.90 19.21
N VAL A 121 -2.87 -1.58 19.35
CA VAL A 121 -2.04 -0.77 20.25
C VAL A 121 -2.68 -0.62 21.63
N ASP A 122 -3.90 -0.12 21.70
CA ASP A 122 -4.55 0.40 22.92
C ASP A 122 -5.84 -0.32 23.31
N ALA A 123 -6.40 -1.14 22.42
CA ALA A 123 -7.58 -1.97 22.68
C ALA A 123 -7.57 -3.26 21.85
N ASP A 124 -8.54 -4.13 22.08
CA ASP A 124 -8.84 -5.24 21.18
C ASP A 124 -9.51 -4.70 19.91
N TYR A 125 -9.10 -5.19 18.74
CA TYR A 125 -9.63 -4.79 17.44
C TYR A 125 -10.08 -5.98 16.61
N THR A 126 -11.20 -5.84 15.93
CA THR A 126 -11.81 -6.91 15.13
C THR A 126 -11.68 -6.62 13.65
N ILE A 127 -11.09 -7.56 12.90
CA ILE A 127 -11.12 -7.58 11.44
C ILE A 127 -12.54 -7.87 10.99
N GLU A 128 -13.09 -7.06 10.08
CA GLU A 128 -14.39 -7.35 9.46
C GLU A 128 -14.40 -7.01 7.96
N ASN A 129 -15.43 -7.51 7.27
CA ASN A 129 -15.65 -7.28 5.84
C ASN A 129 -14.43 -7.70 5.01
N LEU A 130 -13.81 -8.83 5.37
CA LEU A 130 -12.68 -9.39 4.63
C LEU A 130 -13.12 -9.75 3.20
N GLN A 131 -12.59 -9.07 2.20
CA GLN A 131 -12.95 -9.23 0.79
C GLN A 131 -11.73 -9.47 -0.08
N VAL A 132 -11.91 -10.34 -1.06
CA VAL A 132 -10.94 -10.62 -2.11
C VAL A 132 -11.68 -10.69 -3.44
N ARG A 133 -11.08 -10.19 -4.51
CA ARG A 133 -11.69 -10.22 -5.84
C ARG A 133 -10.63 -10.31 -6.94
N HIS A 134 -10.91 -11.13 -7.95
CA HIS A 134 -10.20 -11.10 -9.23
C HIS A 134 -10.79 -9.99 -10.10
N ILE A 135 -9.94 -9.11 -10.63
CA ILE A 135 -10.32 -8.07 -11.58
C ILE A 135 -9.99 -8.59 -12.97
N ASN A 136 -10.91 -8.41 -13.93
CA ASN A 136 -10.87 -8.91 -15.31
C ASN A 136 -11.31 -10.38 -15.52
N GLY A 137 -12.40 -10.80 -14.86
CA GLY A 137 -13.19 -11.95 -15.34
C GLY A 137 -13.63 -12.97 -14.30
N ASP A 138 -13.51 -12.67 -12.99
CA ASP A 138 -14.04 -13.49 -11.89
C ASP A 138 -13.80 -15.01 -12.05
N LEU A 139 -12.57 -15.39 -12.45
CA LEU A 139 -12.20 -16.77 -12.68
C LEU A 139 -11.79 -17.43 -11.37
N ASP A 140 -12.43 -18.56 -11.04
CA ASP A 140 -12.12 -19.32 -9.82
C ASP A 140 -10.63 -19.68 -9.70
N SER A 141 -9.98 -20.02 -10.82
CA SER A 141 -8.55 -20.35 -10.89
C SER A 141 -7.62 -19.18 -10.55
N LEU A 142 -8.13 -17.95 -10.63
CA LEU A 142 -7.44 -16.71 -10.30
C LEU A 142 -7.99 -16.05 -9.03
N THR A 143 -8.63 -16.83 -8.15
CA THR A 143 -9.13 -16.31 -6.87
C THR A 143 -7.97 -15.96 -5.94
N PRO A 144 -7.76 -14.66 -5.61
CA PRO A 144 -6.79 -14.28 -4.59
C PRO A 144 -7.29 -14.66 -3.20
N ARG A 145 -6.39 -14.72 -2.21
CA ARG A 145 -6.79 -15.03 -0.82
C ARG A 145 -5.89 -14.38 0.21
N PHE A 146 -6.45 -14.16 1.40
CA PHE A 146 -5.64 -13.94 2.58
C PHE A 146 -5.16 -15.27 3.17
N GLU A 147 -3.92 -15.31 3.62
CA GLU A 147 -3.38 -16.37 4.48
C GLU A 147 -3.18 -15.80 5.89
N ASN A 148 -3.60 -16.55 6.93
CA ASN A 148 -3.50 -16.16 8.35
C ASN A 148 -4.31 -14.92 8.78
N LEU A 149 -5.28 -14.50 7.96
CA LEU A 149 -6.29 -13.49 8.31
C LEU A 149 -7.70 -14.04 8.06
N LYS A 150 -8.64 -13.78 8.95
CA LYS A 150 -10.03 -14.24 8.83
C LYS A 150 -11.00 -13.13 9.19
N ASP A 151 -12.18 -13.16 8.55
CA ASP A 151 -13.30 -12.31 8.96
C ASP A 151 -13.67 -12.58 10.43
N LYS A 152 -13.95 -11.51 11.17
CA LYS A 152 -14.24 -11.49 12.62
C LYS A 152 -13.09 -11.93 13.52
N GLN A 153 -11.87 -11.96 13.01
CA GLN A 153 -10.69 -12.22 13.82
C GLN A 153 -10.41 -11.05 14.76
N VAL A 154 -10.31 -11.34 16.05
CA VAL A 154 -9.91 -10.35 17.07
C VAL A 154 -8.39 -10.35 17.20
N ILE A 155 -7.81 -9.16 17.16
CA ILE A 155 -6.43 -8.85 17.50
C ILE A 155 -6.48 -8.30 18.93
N ALA A 156 -6.02 -9.07 19.90
CA ALA A 156 -5.98 -8.64 21.29
C ALA A 156 -5.04 -7.44 21.47
N GLN A 157 -5.32 -6.56 22.44
CA GLN A 157 -4.49 -5.42 22.79
C GLN A 157 -3.02 -5.83 22.98
N GLY A 158 -2.10 -5.12 22.32
CA GLY A 158 -0.66 -5.41 22.30
C GLY A 158 -0.28 -6.63 21.44
N GLY A 159 -1.27 -7.37 20.93
CA GLY A 159 -1.10 -8.49 20.02
C GLY A 159 -0.90 -8.04 18.57
N SER A 160 -0.35 -8.95 17.77
CA SER A 160 -0.16 -8.74 16.33
C SER A 160 -0.62 -9.97 15.55
N VAL A 161 -1.11 -9.72 14.34
CA VAL A 161 -1.43 -10.75 13.35
C VAL A 161 -0.56 -10.53 12.13
N GLU A 162 0.30 -11.51 11.83
CA GLU A 162 0.97 -11.58 10.54
C GLU A 162 0.08 -12.30 9.53
N PHE A 163 -0.07 -11.72 8.34
CA PHE A 163 -0.88 -12.27 7.27
C PHE A 163 -0.21 -12.08 5.91
N LYS A 164 -0.70 -12.81 4.90
CA LYS A 164 -0.25 -12.65 3.52
C LYS A 164 -1.41 -12.36 2.60
N THR A 165 -1.19 -11.50 1.62
CA THR A 165 -2.04 -11.39 0.43
C THR A 165 -1.45 -12.31 -0.64
N ILE A 166 -2.11 -13.44 -0.92
CA ILE A 166 -1.64 -14.44 -1.87
C ILE A 166 -2.19 -14.15 -3.26
N LEU A 167 -1.28 -14.08 -4.22
CA LEU A 167 -1.54 -13.86 -5.63
C LEU A 167 -1.45 -15.19 -6.38
N PRO A 168 -2.51 -15.61 -7.10
CA PRO A 168 -2.53 -16.88 -7.81
C PRO A 168 -1.55 -16.86 -9.00
N ALA A 169 -1.03 -18.02 -9.37
CA ALA A 169 -0.23 -18.20 -10.59
C ALA A 169 -1.02 -17.73 -11.84
N VAL A 170 -0.35 -17.01 -12.73
CA VAL A 170 -0.89 -16.55 -14.02
C VAL A 170 0.04 -17.07 -15.13
N PRO A 171 -0.19 -18.30 -15.62
CA PRO A 171 0.74 -18.97 -16.54
C PRO A 171 0.62 -18.49 -17.99
N CYS A 172 -0.47 -17.82 -18.36
CA CYS A 172 -0.76 -17.40 -19.72
C CYS A 172 -1.70 -16.18 -19.71
N ILE A 173 -1.79 -15.47 -20.83
CA ILE A 173 -2.65 -14.31 -21.07
C ILE A 173 -4.07 -14.80 -21.37
N ARG A 174 -5.08 -14.27 -20.65
CA ARG A 174 -6.49 -14.67 -20.81
C ARG A 174 -7.39 -13.59 -21.40
N ASN A 175 -6.98 -12.33 -21.32
CA ASN A 175 -7.78 -11.19 -21.73
C ASN A 175 -7.00 -10.26 -22.68
N GLU A 176 -7.73 -9.41 -23.40
CA GLU A 176 -7.15 -8.48 -24.38
C GLU A 176 -6.19 -7.48 -23.72
N GLU A 177 -6.51 -7.04 -22.49
CA GLU A 177 -5.72 -6.10 -21.68
C GLU A 177 -4.36 -6.68 -21.24
N ALA A 178 -4.20 -8.00 -21.32
CA ALA A 178 -3.00 -8.73 -20.90
C ALA A 178 -2.63 -8.53 -19.42
N SER A 179 -3.63 -8.28 -18.59
CA SER A 179 -3.49 -7.92 -17.18
C SER A 179 -4.54 -8.61 -16.33
N GLU A 180 -4.09 -9.28 -15.28
CA GLU A 180 -4.98 -9.84 -14.24
C GLU A 180 -4.78 -9.03 -12.96
N GLY A 181 -5.87 -8.47 -12.43
CA GLY A 181 -5.85 -7.66 -11.22
C GLY A 181 -6.35 -8.43 -10.01
N PHE A 182 -5.84 -8.10 -8.83
CA PHE A 182 -6.20 -8.76 -7.59
C PHE A 182 -6.45 -7.71 -6.51
N HIS A 183 -7.66 -7.73 -5.96
CA HIS A 183 -8.10 -6.83 -4.90
C HIS A 183 -8.17 -7.57 -3.56
N PHE A 184 -7.70 -6.91 -2.52
CA PHE A 184 -7.74 -7.35 -1.13
C PHE A 184 -8.22 -6.21 -0.25
N SER A 185 -9.21 -6.44 0.59
CA SER A 185 -9.64 -5.44 1.55
C SER A 185 -10.23 -6.00 2.84
N PHE A 186 -10.19 -5.16 3.88
CA PHE A 186 -10.92 -5.35 5.14
C PHE A 186 -11.07 -4.01 5.88
N ASN A 187 -11.93 -4.01 6.91
CA ASN A 187 -12.11 -2.91 7.84
C ASN A 187 -11.72 -3.34 9.26
N ILE A 188 -11.48 -2.34 10.12
CA ILE A 188 -11.45 -2.52 11.57
C ILE A 188 -12.81 -2.11 12.13
N LYS A 189 -13.53 -3.07 12.72
CA LYS A 189 -14.90 -2.86 13.19
C LYS A 189 -15.05 -1.68 14.15
N GLU A 190 -14.12 -1.55 15.10
CA GLU A 190 -14.17 -0.53 16.14
C GLU A 190 -13.74 0.86 15.64
N ILE A 191 -13.08 0.93 14.48
CA ILE A 191 -12.65 2.18 13.84
C ILE A 191 -12.97 2.08 12.34
N PRO A 192 -14.24 2.27 11.94
CA PRO A 192 -14.69 2.00 10.57
C PRO A 192 -13.97 2.82 9.49
N GLU A 193 -13.39 3.97 9.86
CA GLU A 193 -12.59 4.83 8.98
C GLU A 193 -11.24 4.20 8.61
N ILE A 194 -10.76 3.22 9.39
CA ILE A 194 -9.55 2.46 9.09
C ILE A 194 -9.90 1.31 8.14
N THR A 195 -9.44 1.46 6.90
CA THR A 195 -9.50 0.45 5.85
C THR A 195 -8.12 -0.06 5.51
N PHE A 196 -8.06 -1.30 5.07
CA PHE A 196 -6.96 -1.83 4.28
C PHE A 196 -7.50 -2.12 2.89
N VAL A 197 -6.87 -1.54 1.87
CA VAL A 197 -7.12 -1.83 0.46
C VAL A 197 -5.78 -1.99 -0.24
N TYR A 198 -5.59 -3.16 -0.83
CA TYR A 198 -4.41 -3.47 -1.62
C TYR A 198 -4.85 -4.06 -2.96
N GLU A 199 -4.49 -3.37 -4.04
CA GLU A 199 -4.63 -3.86 -5.39
C GLU A 199 -3.26 -4.03 -6.05
N THR A 200 -3.13 -5.09 -6.82
CA THR A 200 -1.93 -5.39 -7.59
C THR A 200 -2.28 -6.15 -8.85
N TRP A 201 -1.37 -6.10 -9.82
CA TRP A 201 -1.61 -6.56 -11.19
C TRP A 201 -0.48 -7.47 -11.65
N ARG A 202 -0.84 -8.55 -12.35
CA ARG A 202 0.08 -9.42 -13.08
C ARG A 202 -0.11 -9.17 -14.56
N THR A 203 0.89 -8.56 -15.16
CA THR A 203 0.76 -7.98 -16.50
C THR A 203 1.84 -8.47 -17.44
N ALA A 204 1.45 -8.84 -18.66
CA ALA A 204 2.37 -9.23 -19.71
C ALA A 204 2.93 -8.03 -20.47
N ASN A 205 4.25 -7.96 -20.60
CA ASN A 205 4.92 -7.03 -21.50
C ASN A 205 4.96 -7.62 -22.92
N LYS A 206 3.87 -7.45 -23.67
CA LYS A 206 3.74 -7.92 -25.06
C LYS A 206 4.78 -7.30 -26.01
N SER A 207 5.36 -6.14 -25.66
CA SER A 207 6.36 -5.43 -26.45
C SER A 207 7.79 -5.91 -26.21
N SER A 208 8.01 -6.80 -25.25
CA SER A 208 9.34 -7.34 -24.93
C SER A 208 9.85 -8.26 -26.05
N LEU A 209 11.12 -8.08 -26.44
CA LEU A 209 11.82 -8.99 -27.36
C LEU A 209 12.02 -10.40 -26.80
N LEU A 210 11.90 -10.56 -25.47
CA LEU A 210 12.01 -11.83 -24.74
C LEU A 210 10.66 -12.23 -24.14
N ASN A 211 9.56 -11.96 -24.85
CA ASN A 211 8.23 -12.35 -24.39
C ASN A 211 8.06 -13.88 -24.42
N GLU A 212 7.80 -14.47 -23.25
CA GLU A 212 7.56 -15.90 -23.04
C GLU A 212 6.10 -16.19 -22.70
N TRP A 213 5.23 -15.18 -22.67
CA TRP A 213 3.82 -15.37 -22.41
C TRP A 213 3.12 -16.09 -23.56
N THR A 214 2.30 -17.08 -23.23
CA THR A 214 1.38 -17.73 -24.17
C THR A 214 -0.04 -17.22 -23.93
N GLU A 215 -0.89 -17.33 -24.94
CA GLU A 215 -2.34 -17.17 -24.75
C GLU A 215 -2.90 -18.46 -24.12
N CYS A 216 -3.81 -18.32 -23.17
CA CYS A 216 -4.47 -19.49 -22.63
C CYS A 216 -5.38 -20.11 -23.68
N GLU A 217 -5.34 -21.44 -23.81
CA GLU A 217 -6.35 -22.15 -24.59
C GLU A 217 -7.73 -21.80 -24.00
N VAL A 218 -8.66 -21.41 -24.88
CA VAL A 218 -10.05 -21.17 -24.49
C VAL A 218 -10.59 -22.50 -24.00
N GLN A 219 -10.67 -22.67 -22.67
CA GLN A 219 -11.39 -23.79 -22.10
C GLN A 219 -12.88 -23.49 -22.30
N GLU A 220 -13.53 -24.25 -23.18
CA GLU A 220 -14.99 -24.30 -23.34
C GLU A 220 -15.71 -24.63 -22.02
#